data_AF-A0A132A7P2-F1
#
_entry.id   AF-A0A132A7P2-F1
#
_cell.length_a   1.000
_cell.length_b   1.000
_cell.length_c   1.000
_cell.angle_alpha   90.00
_cell.angle_beta   90.00
_cell.angle_gamma   90.00
#
_symmetry.space_group_name_H-M   'P 1'
#
loop_
_entity.id
_entity.type
_entity.pdbx_description
1 polymer ?
#
loop_
_entity_poly.entity_id
_entity_poly.type
_entity_poly.pdbx_seq_one_letter_code
_entity_poly.pdbx_strand_id
1 'polypeptide(L)'
;MTSSNPRFTIIKKPRYGVINLLQYAVYESLNDSIDFFTQEDLIRNRIVYRAFNFQELQTKGLSFENEIQIDSIEYELEASNVPKAQGMLVINLFQNLTQSIDEELSWQSNLFNYFGFIINQQQLIIAFSLIVFVLLIITIILSEKLRRSNDSIE
;
A
#
# COMPACT_ATOMS: atom_id res chain seq x y z
N MET A 1 19.12 0.40 -16.47
CA MET A 1 17.68 0.56 -16.74
C MET A 1 17.35 -0.24 -17.99
N THR A 2 16.57 -1.31 -17.88
CA THR A 2 16.07 -2.05 -19.04
C THR A 2 15.05 -1.16 -19.76
N SER A 3 15.21 -0.90 -21.05
CA SER A 3 14.33 -0.01 -21.83
C SER A 3 12.93 -0.61 -22.10
N SER A 4 12.58 -1.72 -21.46
CA SER A 4 11.28 -2.36 -21.59
C SER A 4 10.27 -1.67 -20.67
N ASN A 5 9.05 -1.47 -21.17
CA ASN A 5 7.87 -1.17 -20.35
C ASN A 5 6.96 -2.43 -20.37
N PRO A 6 7.19 -3.41 -19.47
CA PRO A 6 6.39 -4.62 -19.40
C PRO A 6 4.90 -4.34 -19.25
N ARG A 7 4.11 -5.21 -19.88
CA ARG A 7 2.65 -5.20 -19.83
C ARG A 7 2.18 -6.30 -18.89
N PHE A 8 1.25 -5.96 -18.01
CA PHE A 8 0.59 -6.86 -17.08
C PHE A 8 -0.86 -7.00 -17.55
N THR A 9 -1.23 -8.16 -18.07
CA THR A 9 -2.60 -8.45 -18.50
C THR A 9 -3.32 -9.22 -17.39
N ILE A 10 -4.45 -8.71 -16.93
CA ILE A 10 -5.26 -9.35 -15.89
C ILE A 10 -5.97 -10.55 -16.50
N ILE A 11 -5.60 -11.75 -16.06
CA ILE A 11 -6.21 -13.01 -16.50
C ILE A 11 -7.35 -13.44 -15.59
N LYS A 12 -7.35 -12.98 -14.33
CA LYS A 12 -8.45 -13.17 -13.39
C LYS A 12 -8.71 -11.90 -12.60
N LYS A 13 -9.93 -11.39 -12.72
CA LYS A 13 -10.39 -10.19 -12.01
C LYS A 13 -10.65 -10.47 -10.52
N PRO A 14 -10.52 -9.46 -9.66
CA PRO A 14 -10.90 -9.58 -8.26
C PRO A 14 -12.40 -9.86 -8.13
N ARG A 15 -12.78 -10.59 -7.07
CA ARG A 15 -14.16 -11.00 -6.82
C ARG A 15 -14.96 -9.90 -6.13
N TYR A 16 -14.34 -9.17 -5.20
CA TYR A 16 -14.98 -8.22 -4.29
C TYR A 16 -14.68 -6.75 -4.63
N GLY A 17 -14.15 -6.50 -5.82
CA GLY A 17 -13.88 -5.15 -6.29
C GLY A 17 -13.47 -5.09 -7.75
N VAL A 18 -12.92 -3.94 -8.13
CA VAL A 18 -12.41 -3.66 -9.47
C VAL A 18 -11.06 -2.94 -9.39
N ILE A 19 -10.30 -3.07 -10.48
CA ILE A 19 -9.06 -2.33 -10.67
C ILE A 19 -9.32 -1.19 -11.65
N ASN A 20 -9.00 0.01 -11.18
CA ASN A 20 -9.16 1.25 -11.92
C ASN A 20 -7.79 1.85 -12.23
N LEU A 21 -7.73 2.62 -13.31
CA LEU A 21 -6.56 3.40 -13.70
C LEU A 21 -6.86 4.88 -13.53
N LEU A 22 -6.06 5.59 -12.73
CA LEU A 22 -6.20 7.03 -12.49
C LEU A 22 -5.66 7.86 -13.65
N GLN A 23 -6.29 9.02 -13.88
CA GLN A 23 -5.77 10.06 -14.78
C GLN A 23 -4.99 11.13 -14.01
N TYR A 24 -3.86 11.54 -14.58
CA TYR A 24 -2.92 12.50 -14.00
C TYR A 24 -3.50 13.87 -13.65
N ALA A 25 -4.54 14.32 -14.35
CA ALA A 25 -5.03 15.69 -14.24
C ALA A 25 -6.23 15.86 -13.30
N VAL A 26 -6.89 14.76 -12.90
CA VAL A 26 -8.23 14.87 -12.27
C VAL A 26 -8.40 13.97 -11.03
N TYR A 27 -7.47 13.05 -10.71
CA TYR A 27 -7.73 11.99 -9.70
C TYR A 27 -9.05 11.23 -9.93
N GLU A 28 -9.60 11.32 -11.14
CA GLU A 28 -10.77 10.59 -11.60
C GLU A 28 -10.30 9.32 -12.33
N SER A 29 -11.08 8.25 -12.18
CA SER A 29 -10.81 6.98 -12.86
C SER A 29 -11.15 7.08 -14.34
N LEU A 30 -10.18 6.71 -15.18
CA LEU A 30 -10.30 6.72 -16.64
C LEU A 30 -11.16 5.56 -17.16
N ASN A 31 -11.21 4.46 -16.41
CA ASN A 31 -12.01 3.26 -16.68
C ASN A 31 -12.37 2.59 -15.35
N ASP A 32 -13.65 2.22 -15.19
CA ASP A 32 -14.18 1.55 -13.99
C ASP A 32 -13.79 0.07 -13.88
N SER A 33 -13.10 -0.46 -14.89
CA SER A 33 -12.43 -1.75 -14.85
C SER A 33 -11.40 -1.81 -15.97
N ILE A 34 -10.13 -2.04 -15.64
CA ILE A 34 -9.08 -2.29 -16.63
C ILE A 34 -8.79 -3.79 -16.75
N ASP A 35 -8.37 -4.21 -17.94
CA ASP A 35 -7.92 -5.59 -18.21
C ASP A 35 -6.40 -5.70 -18.30
N PHE A 36 -5.68 -4.58 -18.32
CA PHE A 36 -4.22 -4.56 -18.33
C PHE A 36 -3.67 -3.22 -17.81
N PHE A 37 -2.41 -3.24 -17.41
CA PHE A 37 -1.63 -2.05 -17.06
C PHE A 37 -0.16 -2.24 -17.41
N THR A 38 0.64 -1.19 -17.34
CA THR A 38 2.08 -1.21 -17.65
C THR A 38 2.94 -0.96 -16.41
N GLN A 39 4.24 -1.29 -16.50
CA GLN A 39 5.18 -0.95 -15.43
C GLN A 39 5.22 0.56 -15.16
N GLU A 40 5.10 1.38 -16.20
CA GLU A 40 5.00 2.83 -16.07
C GLU A 40 3.79 3.23 -15.21
N ASP A 41 2.63 2.58 -15.38
CA ASP A 41 1.45 2.84 -14.54
C ASP A 41 1.68 2.46 -13.06
N LEU A 42 2.47 1.41 -12.79
CA LEU A 42 2.87 1.03 -11.43
C LEU A 42 3.81 2.06 -10.82
N ILE A 43 4.88 2.43 -11.52
CA ILE A 43 5.87 3.43 -11.08
C ILE A 43 5.17 4.76 -10.74
N ARG A 44 4.10 5.05 -11.47
CA ARG A 44 3.32 6.28 -11.35
C ARG A 44 2.14 6.16 -10.38
N ASN A 45 2.00 5.04 -9.67
CA ASN A 45 0.93 4.76 -8.71
C ASN A 45 -0.48 5.00 -9.28
N ARG A 46 -0.70 4.66 -10.56
CA ARG A 46 -1.98 4.92 -11.24
C ARG A 46 -3.00 3.81 -11.06
N ILE A 47 -2.59 2.66 -10.53
CA ILE A 47 -3.47 1.51 -10.34
C ILE A 47 -4.10 1.60 -8.95
N VAL A 48 -5.43 1.57 -8.92
CA VAL A 48 -6.23 1.64 -7.69
C VAL A 48 -7.16 0.44 -7.63
N TYR A 49 -7.24 -0.17 -6.46
CA TYR A 49 -8.30 -1.14 -6.19
C TYR A 49 -9.44 -0.44 -5.47
N ARG A 50 -10.65 -0.64 -6.00
CA ARG A 50 -11.90 -0.17 -5.42
C ARG A 50 -12.71 -1.37 -5.00
N ALA A 51 -12.92 -1.52 -3.70
CA ALA A 51 -13.85 -2.51 -3.17
C ALA A 51 -15.28 -2.18 -3.59
N PHE A 52 -16.09 -3.21 -3.84
CA PHE A 52 -17.52 -3.04 -4.03
C PHE A 52 -18.17 -2.57 -2.75
N ASN A 53 -19.06 -1.60 -2.87
CA ASN A 53 -19.92 -1.20 -1.77
C ASN A 53 -20.98 -2.29 -1.50
N PHE A 54 -21.72 -2.13 -0.39
CA PHE A 54 -22.72 -3.11 0.04
C PHE A 54 -23.79 -3.40 -1.02
N GLN A 55 -24.25 -2.39 -1.76
CA GLN A 55 -25.25 -2.55 -2.80
C GLN A 55 -24.71 -3.34 -4.00
N GLU A 56 -23.48 -3.04 -4.42
CA GLU A 56 -22.78 -3.76 -5.49
C GLU A 56 -22.54 -5.23 -5.12
N LEU A 57 -22.15 -5.51 -3.87
CA LEU A 57 -21.97 -6.86 -3.36
C LEU A 57 -23.28 -7.66 -3.42
N GLN A 58 -24.39 -7.10 -2.92
CA GLN A 58 -25.70 -7.75 -2.99
C GLN A 58 -26.13 -8.04 -4.42
N THR A 59 -25.98 -7.07 -5.32
CA THR A 59 -26.35 -7.23 -6.73
C THR A 59 -25.55 -8.34 -7.41
N LYS A 60 -24.32 -8.58 -6.94
CA LYS A 60 -23.43 -9.66 -7.41
C LYS A 60 -23.61 -10.98 -6.64
N GLY A 61 -24.55 -11.05 -5.68
CA GLY A 61 -24.76 -12.23 -4.84
C GLY A 61 -23.55 -12.55 -3.96
N LEU A 62 -22.78 -11.53 -3.58
CA LEU A 62 -21.59 -11.66 -2.76
C LEU A 62 -21.86 -11.15 -1.34
N SER A 63 -21.31 -11.86 -0.38
CA SER A 63 -21.23 -11.43 1.01
C SER A 63 -19.81 -11.67 1.51
N PHE A 64 -19.39 -10.84 2.46
CA PHE A 64 -18.21 -11.12 3.25
C PHE A 64 -18.57 -12.17 4.29
N GLU A 65 -17.82 -13.27 4.32
CA GLU A 65 -18.04 -14.37 5.26
C GLU A 65 -17.30 -14.14 6.58
N ASN A 66 -16.25 -13.31 6.56
CA ASN A 66 -15.37 -13.03 7.67
C ASN A 66 -15.08 -11.52 7.77
N GLU A 67 -14.58 -11.11 8.94
CA GLU A 67 -14.10 -9.74 9.19
C GLU A 67 -12.99 -9.32 8.21
N ILE A 68 -12.15 -10.29 7.83
CA ILE A 68 -11.13 -10.13 6.79
C ILE A 68 -11.50 -11.02 5.61
N GLN A 69 -11.69 -10.41 4.44
CA GLN A 69 -11.89 -11.12 3.19
C GLN A 69 -10.65 -10.98 2.32
N ILE A 70 -10.14 -12.12 1.84
CA ILE A 70 -9.05 -12.13 0.87
C ILE A 70 -9.64 -12.07 -0.53
N ASP A 71 -9.12 -11.15 -1.33
CA ASP A 71 -9.32 -11.07 -2.76
C ASP A 71 -7.98 -11.19 -3.50
N SER A 72 -8.02 -11.41 -4.80
CA SER A 72 -6.80 -11.59 -5.59
C SER A 72 -6.98 -11.24 -7.06
N ILE A 73 -5.87 -10.93 -7.69
CA ILE A 73 -5.78 -10.68 -9.13
C ILE A 73 -4.70 -11.57 -9.67
N GLU A 74 -5.02 -12.38 -10.67
CA GLU A 74 -4.02 -13.12 -11.42
C GLU A 74 -3.70 -12.35 -12.69
N TYR A 75 -2.42 -12.24 -13.02
CA TYR A 75 -1.93 -11.50 -14.18
C TYR A 75 -0.86 -12.28 -14.95
N GLU A 76 -0.79 -12.01 -16.24
CA GLU A 76 0.31 -12.42 -17.13
C GLU A 76 1.20 -11.22 -17.42
N LEU A 77 2.50 -11.36 -17.14
CA LEU A 77 3.55 -10.40 -17.44
C LEU A 77 4.18 -10.72 -18.80
N GLU A 78 4.20 -9.72 -19.66
CA GLU A 78 4.85 -9.75 -20.97
C GLU A 78 5.91 -8.64 -21.06
N ALA A 79 7.14 -9.02 -21.41
CA ALA A 79 8.26 -8.10 -21.62
C ALA A 79 9.06 -8.51 -22.86
N SER A 80 9.72 -7.54 -23.49
CA SER A 80 10.50 -7.78 -24.71
C SER A 80 11.62 -8.79 -24.48
N ASN A 81 11.69 -9.83 -25.32
CA ASN A 81 12.71 -10.87 -25.29
C ASN A 81 12.76 -11.72 -24.01
N VAL A 82 11.66 -11.76 -23.25
CA VAL A 82 11.53 -12.59 -22.04
C VAL A 82 10.29 -13.48 -22.20
N PRO A 83 10.35 -14.77 -21.81
CA PRO A 83 9.15 -15.61 -21.73
C PRO A 83 8.08 -14.97 -20.85
N LYS A 84 6.81 -15.18 -21.21
CA LYS A 84 5.68 -14.75 -20.40
C LYS A 84 5.72 -15.42 -19.02
N ALA A 85 5.35 -14.67 -18.00
CA ALA A 85 5.28 -15.17 -16.63
C ALA A 85 3.90 -14.86 -16.04
N GLN A 86 3.43 -15.70 -15.12
CA GLN A 86 2.17 -15.46 -14.40
C GLN A 86 2.46 -15.09 -12.95
N GLY A 87 1.64 -14.21 -12.40
CA GLY A 87 1.72 -13.78 -11.01
C GLY A 87 0.33 -13.60 -10.41
N MET A 88 0.30 -13.53 -9.07
CA MET A 88 -0.90 -13.26 -8.31
C MET A 88 -0.64 -12.13 -7.33
N LEU A 89 -1.50 -11.12 -7.34
CA LEU A 89 -1.55 -10.06 -6.33
C LEU A 89 -2.66 -10.38 -5.34
N VAL A 90 -2.32 -10.48 -4.06
CA VAL A 90 -3.28 -10.74 -2.98
C VAL A 90 -3.68 -9.43 -2.33
N ILE A 91 -4.98 -9.26 -2.08
CA ILE A 91 -5.58 -8.05 -1.50
C ILE A 91 -6.34 -8.47 -0.25
N ASN A 92 -6.01 -7.84 0.88
CA ASN A 92 -6.71 -8.07 2.13
C ASN A 92 -7.76 -6.96 2.33
N LEU A 93 -9.02 -7.34 2.42
CA LEU A 93 -10.16 -6.44 2.65
C LEU A 93 -10.57 -6.56 4.12
N PHE A 94 -10.66 -5.43 4.79
CA PHE A 94 -11.09 -5.35 6.18
C PHE A 94 -12.48 -4.73 6.24
N GLN A 95 -13.43 -5.42 6.85
CA GLN A 95 -14.72 -4.82 7.16
C GLN A 95 -14.57 -3.89 8.36
N ASN A 96 -14.74 -2.58 8.14
CA ASN A 96 -14.90 -1.66 9.27
C ASN A 96 -16.37 -1.69 9.70
N LEU A 97 -16.70 -2.53 10.69
CA LEU A 97 -18.08 -2.79 11.16
C LEU A 97 -18.72 -1.64 11.97
N THR A 98 -18.23 -0.41 11.82
CA THR A 98 -18.80 0.78 12.46
C THR A 98 -18.89 1.93 11.47
N GLN A 99 -20.10 2.14 10.94
CA GLN A 99 -20.89 3.37 10.99
C GLN A 99 -21.74 3.56 9.74
N SER A 100 -23.04 3.51 10.00
CA SER A 100 -24.15 3.94 9.18
C SER A 100 -24.05 5.42 8.79
N ILE A 101 -24.47 5.72 7.56
CA ILE A 101 -25.00 7.00 7.04
C ILE A 101 -23.93 8.01 6.59
N ASP A 102 -23.94 8.27 5.27
CA ASP A 102 -23.54 9.49 4.56
C ASP A 102 -22.08 9.97 4.61
N GLU A 103 -21.12 9.09 4.36
CA GLU A 103 -19.85 9.54 3.79
C GLU A 103 -19.53 8.77 2.51
N GLU A 104 -19.38 9.56 1.45
CA GLU A 104 -18.80 9.23 0.15
C GLU A 104 -17.41 8.61 0.40
N LEU A 105 -17.42 7.31 0.68
CA LEU A 105 -16.25 6.53 1.04
C LEU A 105 -15.32 6.44 -0.16
N SER A 106 -14.43 7.41 -0.22
CA SER A 106 -13.24 7.48 -1.08
C SER A 106 -12.26 6.37 -0.71
N TRP A 107 -12.65 5.11 -0.95
CA TRP A 107 -11.74 3.98 -1.00
C TRP A 107 -10.90 4.03 -2.29
N GLN A 108 -10.19 5.12 -2.51
CA GLN A 108 -9.07 5.16 -3.45
C GLN A 108 -7.84 4.62 -2.73
N SER A 109 -7.80 3.31 -2.52
CA SER A 109 -6.56 2.66 -2.10
C SER A 109 -5.62 2.63 -3.29
N ASN A 110 -4.65 3.55 -3.33
CA ASN A 110 -3.48 3.42 -4.18
C ASN A 110 -2.88 2.04 -3.89
N LEU A 111 -2.89 1.12 -4.86
CA LEU A 111 -2.41 -0.26 -4.68
C LEU A 111 -0.95 -0.34 -4.20
N PHE A 112 -0.22 0.78 -4.28
CA PHE A 112 1.16 0.92 -3.87
C PHE A 112 1.37 1.45 -2.46
N ASN A 113 0.34 1.96 -1.76
CA ASN A 113 0.45 2.15 -0.32
C ASN A 113 0.47 0.82 0.46
N TYR A 114 0.17 -0.31 -0.20
CA TYR A 114 0.40 -1.66 0.32
C TYR A 114 1.74 -2.30 -0.12
N PHE A 115 2.46 -1.64 -1.04
CA PHE A 115 3.92 -1.77 -1.14
C PHE A 115 4.63 -0.80 -0.17
N GLY A 116 3.90 -0.29 0.83
CA GLY A 116 4.48 0.27 2.02
C GLY A 116 5.27 -0.83 2.71
N PHE A 117 6.59 -0.67 2.74
CA PHE A 117 7.49 -1.23 3.72
C PHE A 117 6.72 -1.90 4.86
N ILE A 118 6.73 -3.23 4.90
CA ILE A 118 6.39 -3.95 6.13
C ILE A 118 7.53 -3.62 7.09
N ILE A 119 7.50 -2.44 7.69
CA ILE A 119 8.24 -2.16 8.90
C ILE A 119 7.54 -3.00 9.93
N ASN A 120 8.06 -4.21 10.11
CA ASN A 120 7.61 -5.14 11.11
C ASN A 120 7.54 -4.37 12.45
N GLN A 121 6.53 -4.60 13.29
CA GLN A 121 6.43 -3.89 14.59
C GLN A 121 7.76 -3.98 15.38
N GLN A 122 8.52 -5.07 15.19
CA GLN A 122 9.87 -5.25 15.69
C GLN A 122 10.89 -4.20 15.19
N GLN A 123 10.85 -3.79 13.91
CA GLN A 123 11.73 -2.77 13.34
C GLN A 123 11.40 -1.36 13.85
N LEU A 124 10.13 -1.04 14.11
CA LEU A 124 9.74 0.22 14.77
C LEU A 124 10.25 0.27 16.23
N ILE A 125 10.13 -0.85 16.96
CA ILE A 125 10.67 -0.95 18.33
C ILE A 125 12.19 -0.78 18.34
N ILE A 126 12.90 -1.39 17.39
CA ILE A 126 14.37 -1.25 17.27
C ILE A 126 14.74 0.20 16.94
N ALA A 127 14.06 0.84 15.99
CA ALA A 127 14.32 2.23 15.62
C ALA A 127 14.08 3.18 16.80
N PHE A 128 12.97 3.00 17.53
CA PHE A 128 12.66 3.78 18.73
C PHE A 128 13.69 3.57 19.84
N SER A 129 14.10 2.31 20.08
CA SER A 129 15.14 1.98 21.07
C SER A 129 16.47 2.66 20.75
N LEU A 130 16.86 2.70 19.47
CA LEU A 130 18.11 3.33 19.03
C LEU A 130 18.08 4.84 19.22
N ILE A 131 16.94 5.49 18.95
CA ILE A 131 16.74 6.92 19.19
C ILE A 131 16.87 7.24 20.69
N VAL A 132 16.19 6.47 21.56
CA VAL A 132 16.27 6.66 23.02
C VAL A 132 17.70 6.46 23.53
N PHE A 133 18.43 5.46 23.00
CA PHE A 133 19.81 5.21 23.39
C PHE A 133 20.75 6.37 23.02
N VAL A 134 20.59 6.95 21.82
CA VAL A 134 21.37 8.11 21.39
C VAL A 134 21.07 9.33 22.28
N LEU A 135 19.80 9.56 22.63
CA LEU A 135 19.42 10.65 23.55
C LEU A 135 20.05 10.47 24.95
N LEU A 136 20.14 9.24 25.45
CA LEU A 136 20.83 8.91 26.70
C LEU A 136 22.33 9.22 26.64
N ILE A 137 23.00 8.85 25.55
CA ILE A 137 24.42 9.18 25.38
C ILE A 137 24.63 10.69 25.35
N ILE A 138 23.79 11.43 24.63
CA ILE A 138 23.89 12.90 24.54
C ILE A 138 23.72 13.55 25.92
N THR A 139 22.74 13.10 26.70
CA THR A 139 22.50 13.61 28.06
C THR A 139 23.65 13.28 29.01
N ILE A 140 24.27 12.10 28.91
CA ILE A 140 25.47 11.75 29.67
C ILE A 140 26.65 12.67 29.29
N ILE A 141 26.91 12.87 28.00
CA ILE A 141 27.99 13.75 27.53
C ILE A 141 27.78 15.20 27.99
N LEU A 142 26.55 15.70 27.90
CA LEU A 142 26.20 17.05 28.36
C LEU A 142 26.39 17.21 29.87
N SER A 143 25.98 16.20 30.66
CA SER A 143 26.14 16.24 32.11
C SER A 143 27.61 16.18 32.54
N GLU A 144 28.45 15.37 31.88
CA GLU A 144 29.90 15.40 32.11
C GLU A 144 30.53 16.74 31.74
N LYS A 145 30.13 17.33 30.60
CA LYS A 145 30.66 18.61 30.15
C LYS A 145 30.31 19.75 31.11
N LEU A 146 29.08 19.76 31.63
CA LEU A 146 28.66 20.72 32.66
C LEU A 146 29.43 20.54 33.97
N ARG A 147 29.66 19.30 34.40
CA ARG A 147 30.45 19.00 35.60
C ARG A 147 31.89 19.52 35.48
N ARG A 148 32.57 19.22 34.37
CA ARG A 148 33.96 19.69 34.14
C ARG A 148 34.05 21.21 34.01
N SER A 149 33.01 21.88 33.50
CA SER A 149 32.96 23.34 33.43
C SER A 149 32.87 23.99 34.81
N ASN A 150 32.18 23.36 35.76
CA ASN A 150 32.10 23.87 37.14
C ASN A 150 33.41 23.66 37.91
N ASP A 151 34.12 22.54 37.67
CA ASP A 151 35.41 22.26 38.31
C ASP A 151 36.56 23.18 37.81
N SER A 152 36.36 23.93 36.72
CA SER A 152 37.35 24.88 36.15
C SER A 152 37.17 26.34 36.60
N ILE A 153 36.24 26.61 37.52
CA ILE A 153 35.94 27.96 38.04
C ILE A 153 36.40 28.12 39.52
N GLU A 154 36.88 27.05 40.17
CA GLU A 154 37.65 27.12 41.43
C GLU A 154 39.16 27.16 41.18
#